data_AF-A0A9P5R2I7-F1
#
_entry.id   AF-A0A9P5R2I7-F1
#
_cell.length_a   1.000
_cell.length_b   1.000
_cell.length_c   1.000
_cell.angle_alpha   90.00
_cell.angle_beta   90.00
_cell.angle_gamma   90.00
#
_symmetry.space_group_name_H-M   'P 1'
#
loop_
_entity.id
_entity.type
_entity.pdbx_description
1 polymer ?
#
loop_
_entity_poly.entity_id
_entity_poly.type
_entity_poly.pdbx_seq_one_letter_code
_entity_poly.pdbx_strand_id
1 'polypeptide(L)'
;DGQWIVKLIIACRSDKIGRDSDGRFQPEVDDRYSFKTLDQFQKAATASFTLPQIRGYIEKYVAKQLQVAVRQSSRGDKDVVQHRPSEAPLTSESSRVWSVQQYMETLTDIPNLMELVKNPYILSFILELLPTIAESSLDVLRSRVSFDALYKYIFDHWMRVGKQRLHGKMMSSAEQQALGKLTEYGFGTACMNYLKDLAVEIFTKQGGDPVVEYSHLRHRNTSPWKTRFFGPDAETRLCQESVPLIKSGNFYRFAHPSLL
;
A
#
# COMPACT_ATOMS: atom_id res chain seq x y z
N ASP A 1 -37.94 27.08 8.46
CA ASP A 1 -36.49 26.86 8.35
C ASP A 1 -36.11 25.54 9.00
N GLY A 2 -35.65 24.57 8.21
CA GLY A 2 -35.31 23.23 8.68
C GLY A 2 -33.82 23.12 8.93
N GLN A 3 -33.41 23.00 10.19
CA GLN A 3 -32.04 22.62 10.54
C GLN A 3 -31.83 21.13 10.19
N TRP A 4 -30.84 20.85 9.35
CA TRP A 4 -30.47 19.48 8.97
C TRP A 4 -29.49 18.90 9.99
N ILE A 5 -29.94 17.90 10.75
CA ILE A 5 -29.07 17.13 11.64
C ILE A 5 -28.43 15.99 10.83
N VAL A 6 -27.15 16.13 10.46
CA VAL A 6 -26.42 15.15 9.64
C VAL A 6 -25.13 14.72 10.36
N LYS A 7 -24.85 13.41 10.32
CA LYS A 7 -23.54 12.86 10.73
C LYS A 7 -22.65 12.73 9.49
N LEU A 8 -21.49 13.38 9.49
CA LEU A 8 -20.54 13.35 8.39
C LEU A 8 -19.26 12.63 8.80
N ILE A 9 -18.81 11.68 7.99
CA ILE A 9 -17.50 11.02 8.15
C ILE A 9 -16.64 11.38 6.94
N ILE A 10 -15.49 12.00 7.20
CA ILE A 10 -14.52 12.36 6.16
C ILE A 10 -13.26 11.51 6.36
N ALA A 11 -12.97 10.64 5.41
CA ALA A 11 -11.71 9.91 5.36
C ALA A 11 -10.73 10.63 4.43
N CYS A 12 -9.53 10.92 4.90
CA CYS A 12 -8.48 11.53 4.08
C CYS A 12 -7.10 11.07 4.52
N ARG A 13 -6.10 11.25 3.64
CA ARG A 13 -4.70 11.01 3.98
C ARG A 13 -4.18 12.14 4.85
N SER A 14 -3.27 11.82 5.77
CA SER A 14 -2.65 12.80 6.67
C SER A 14 -1.96 13.95 5.94
N ASP A 15 -1.44 13.73 4.72
CA ASP A 15 -0.79 14.78 3.91
C ASP A 15 -1.76 15.82 3.34
N LYS A 16 -3.07 15.56 3.40
CA LYS A 16 -4.13 16.48 2.95
C LYS A 16 -4.76 17.28 4.10
N ILE A 17 -4.47 16.89 5.34
CA ILE A 17 -4.90 17.60 6.54
C ILE A 17 -3.84 18.68 6.84
N GLY A 18 -4.17 19.94 6.56
CA GLY A 18 -3.32 21.08 6.96
C GLY A 18 -3.24 21.22 8.48
N ARG A 19 -2.22 21.93 9.00
CA ARG A 19 -2.02 22.12 10.46
C ARG A 19 -3.24 22.77 11.14
N ASP A 20 -4.00 23.59 10.41
CA ASP A 20 -5.18 24.31 10.91
C ASP A 20 -6.47 23.79 10.23
N SER A 21 -6.61 22.48 10.12
CA SER A 21 -7.80 21.85 9.55
C SER A 21 -9.02 21.92 10.47
N ASP A 22 -8.78 21.97 11.78
CA ASP A 22 -9.81 21.63 12.76
C ASP A 22 -10.94 22.69 12.78
N GLY A 23 -10.60 23.97 12.65
CA GLY A 23 -11.59 25.05 12.52
C GLY A 23 -12.43 25.02 11.25
N ARG A 24 -12.04 24.26 10.21
CA ARG A 24 -12.83 24.08 8.98
C ARG A 24 -13.85 22.93 9.06
N PHE A 25 -13.67 22.02 10.01
CA PHE A 25 -14.53 20.85 10.17
C PHE A 25 -15.39 20.90 11.45
N GLN A 26 -15.16 21.91 12.29
CA GLN A 26 -16.00 22.15 13.46
C GLN A 26 -17.34 22.74 13.00
N PRO A 27 -18.48 22.13 13.36
CA PRO A 27 -19.79 22.68 13.02
C PRO A 27 -19.99 24.03 13.70
N GLU A 28 -20.49 25.02 12.98
CA GLU A 28 -20.93 26.29 13.57
C GLU A 28 -22.26 26.06 14.30
N VAL A 29 -22.30 26.41 15.59
CA VAL A 29 -23.52 26.37 16.40
C VAL A 29 -24.15 27.75 16.34
N ASP A 30 -25.20 27.92 15.53
CA ASP A 30 -25.91 29.20 15.37
C ASP A 30 -26.95 29.45 16.50
N ASP A 31 -27.01 28.56 17.50
CA ASP A 31 -28.06 28.62 18.51
C ASP A 31 -27.56 29.28 19.81
N ARG A 32 -28.07 30.48 20.09
CA ARG A 32 -27.72 31.32 21.26
C ARG A 32 -28.13 30.71 22.61
N TYR A 33 -28.84 29.58 22.59
CA TYR A 33 -29.26 28.82 23.78
C TYR A 33 -28.65 27.41 23.87
N SER A 34 -27.83 27.01 22.89
CA SER A 34 -27.15 25.72 22.92
C SER A 34 -25.88 25.83 23.75
N PHE A 35 -25.88 25.21 24.93
CA PHE A 35 -24.65 24.94 25.67
C PHE A 35 -23.65 24.27 24.72
N LYS A 36 -22.47 24.89 24.56
CA LYS A 36 -21.33 24.36 23.78
C LYS A 36 -21.17 22.86 24.02
N THR A 37 -21.66 22.05 23.09
CA THR A 37 -21.38 20.61 23.09
C THR A 37 -20.01 20.45 22.46
N LEU A 38 -18.98 20.34 23.31
CA LEU A 38 -17.58 20.19 22.91
C LEU A 38 -17.29 18.92 22.07
N ASP A 39 -18.27 18.04 21.87
CA ASP A 39 -18.08 16.69 21.32
C ASP A 39 -18.57 16.49 19.87
N GLN A 40 -18.92 17.56 19.15
CA GLN A 40 -19.46 17.42 17.77
C GLN A 40 -18.41 17.14 16.69
N PHE A 41 -17.11 17.27 17.02
CA PHE A 41 -16.01 16.99 16.11
C PHE A 41 -15.07 15.94 16.73
N GLN A 42 -14.80 14.87 16.00
CA GLN A 42 -13.87 13.82 16.40
C GLN A 42 -12.87 13.53 15.29
N LYS A 43 -11.61 13.40 15.68
CA LYS A 43 -10.51 13.03 14.78
C LYS A 43 -9.95 11.70 15.23
N ALA A 44 -9.93 10.75 14.32
CA ALA A 44 -9.32 9.44 14.54
C ALA A 44 -8.26 9.19 13.47
N ALA A 45 -7.20 8.47 13.84
CA ALA A 45 -6.22 7.95 12.90
C ALA A 45 -6.41 6.45 12.76
N THR A 46 -6.33 5.94 11.54
CA THR A 46 -6.28 4.49 11.32
C THR A 46 -4.94 3.98 11.84
N ALA A 47 -4.98 3.16 12.89
CA ALA A 47 -3.79 2.52 13.44
C ALA A 47 -3.42 1.26 12.63
N SER A 48 -2.14 0.90 12.70
CA SER A 48 -1.67 -0.38 12.17
C SER A 48 -2.28 -1.56 12.95
N PHE A 49 -2.38 -2.73 12.31
CA PHE A 49 -2.87 -3.93 12.97
C PHE A 49 -1.91 -4.43 14.05
N THR A 50 -2.50 -4.86 15.16
CA THR A 50 -1.87 -5.68 16.20
C THR A 50 -1.80 -7.15 15.75
N LEU A 51 -0.96 -7.97 16.39
CA LEU A 51 -0.86 -9.40 16.08
C LEU A 51 -2.22 -10.15 16.15
N PRO A 52 -3.07 -9.93 17.17
CA PRO A 52 -4.42 -10.54 17.18
C PRO A 52 -5.29 -10.08 16.01
N GLN A 53 -5.18 -8.83 15.59
CA GLN A 53 -5.92 -8.30 14.43
C GLN A 53 -5.41 -8.88 13.11
N ILE A 54 -4.10 -9.08 12.96
CA ILE A 54 -3.50 -9.76 11.80
C ILE A 54 -4.05 -11.19 11.72
N ARG A 55 -3.97 -11.96 12.81
CA ARG A 55 -4.53 -13.33 12.87
C ARG A 55 -6.01 -13.35 12.51
N GLY A 56 -6.82 -12.49 13.12
CA GLY A 56 -8.26 -12.42 12.83
C GLY A 56 -8.58 -12.00 11.40
N TYR A 57 -7.73 -11.19 10.77
CA TYR A 57 -7.84 -10.89 9.34
C TYR A 57 -7.56 -12.12 8.47
N ILE A 58 -6.50 -12.87 8.78
CA ILE A 58 -6.11 -14.09 8.06
C ILE A 58 -7.21 -15.15 8.18
N GLU A 59 -7.81 -15.34 9.36
CA GLU A 59 -8.94 -16.25 9.57
C GLU A 59 -10.10 -15.93 8.61
N LYS A 60 -10.48 -14.66 8.52
CA LYS A 60 -11.54 -14.20 7.58
C LYS A 60 -11.13 -14.40 6.12
N TYR A 61 -9.87 -14.14 5.79
CA TYR A 61 -9.33 -14.33 4.45
C TYR A 61 -9.40 -15.80 4.02
N VAL A 62 -8.90 -16.72 4.84
CA VAL A 62 -8.93 -18.17 4.58
C VAL A 62 -10.36 -18.67 4.45
N ALA A 63 -11.26 -18.25 5.35
CA ALA A 63 -12.68 -18.61 5.27
C ALA A 63 -13.31 -18.17 3.93
N LYS A 64 -12.98 -16.96 3.45
CA LYS A 64 -13.44 -16.46 2.15
C LYS A 64 -12.89 -17.30 0.99
N GLN A 65 -11.60 -17.67 1.02
CA GLN A 65 -11.00 -18.50 -0.03
C GLN A 65 -11.61 -19.91 -0.07
N LEU A 66 -11.86 -20.52 1.10
CA LEU A 66 -12.56 -21.80 1.18
C LEU A 66 -13.97 -21.72 0.58
N GLN A 67 -14.72 -20.65 0.84
CA GLN A 67 -16.04 -20.45 0.23
C GLN A 67 -15.97 -20.35 -1.30
N VAL A 68 -14.95 -19.69 -1.84
CA VAL A 68 -14.73 -19.59 -3.29
C VAL A 68 -14.42 -20.97 -3.88
N ALA A 69 -13.51 -21.72 -3.26
CA ALA A 69 -13.13 -23.06 -3.72
C ALA A 69 -14.33 -24.03 -3.72
N VAL A 70 -15.15 -24.02 -2.67
CA VAL A 70 -16.38 -24.85 -2.59
C VAL A 70 -17.36 -24.49 -3.72
N ARG A 71 -17.57 -23.19 -3.99
CA ARG A 71 -18.46 -22.74 -5.08
C ARG A 71 -17.97 -23.15 -6.47
N GLN A 72 -16.66 -23.14 -6.68
CA GLN A 72 -16.06 -23.57 -7.95
C GLN A 72 -16.19 -25.08 -8.14
N SER A 73 -15.99 -25.87 -7.07
CA SER A 73 -16.17 -27.32 -7.09
C SER A 73 -17.61 -27.75 -7.34
N SER A 74 -18.62 -26.99 -6.86
CA SER A 74 -20.04 -27.27 -7.13
C SER A 74 -20.52 -26.87 -8.53
N ARG A 75 -19.72 -26.10 -9.30
CA ARG A 75 -20.09 -25.63 -10.64
C ARG A 75 -19.50 -26.49 -11.76
N GLY A 76 -18.61 -27.44 -11.42
CA GLY A 76 -17.85 -28.26 -12.37
C GLY A 76 -18.44 -29.63 -12.72
N ASP A 77 -19.65 -29.99 -12.27
CA ASP A 77 -20.18 -31.36 -12.43
C ASP A 77 -21.61 -31.41 -12.97
N LYS A 78 -21.84 -30.85 -14.17
CA LYS A 78 -23.11 -31.03 -14.89
C LYS A 78 -23.03 -31.26 -16.40
N ASP A 79 -21.86 -31.46 -17.01
CA ASP A 79 -21.80 -31.86 -18.43
C ASP A 79 -20.62 -32.80 -18.72
N VAL A 80 -20.78 -34.09 -18.43
CA VAL A 80 -20.07 -35.17 -19.16
C VAL A 80 -20.98 -36.40 -19.25
N VAL A 81 -21.62 -36.59 -20.40
CA VAL A 81 -22.01 -37.92 -20.89
C VAL A 81 -20.95 -38.36 -21.92
N GLN A 82 -20.12 -39.32 -21.49
CA GLN A 82 -19.48 -40.42 -22.21
C GLN A 82 -18.93 -40.18 -23.65
N HIS A 83 -17.60 -40.21 -23.79
CA HIS A 83 -16.87 -41.35 -24.39
C HIS A 83 -15.35 -41.10 -24.52
N ARG A 84 -14.53 -42.04 -24.00
CA ARG A 84 -13.26 -42.60 -24.55
C ARG A 84 -12.24 -42.91 -23.42
N PRO A 85 -11.61 -44.11 -23.38
CA PRO A 85 -10.56 -44.44 -22.43
C PRO A 85 -9.16 -44.09 -22.98
N SER A 86 -8.21 -43.93 -22.06
CA SER A 86 -6.76 -43.80 -22.28
C SER A 86 -6.24 -42.37 -22.51
N GLU A 87 -5.88 -41.70 -21.42
CA GLU A 87 -4.49 -41.34 -21.07
C GLU A 87 -4.50 -40.77 -19.64
N ALA A 88 -3.49 -41.11 -18.84
CA ALA A 88 -3.42 -40.78 -17.42
C ALA A 88 -3.47 -39.26 -17.18
N PRO A 89 -4.25 -38.75 -16.21
CA PRO A 89 -4.19 -37.33 -15.86
C PRO A 89 -2.94 -37.05 -15.03
N LEU A 90 -1.86 -36.63 -15.70
CA LEU A 90 -0.82 -35.79 -15.11
C LEU A 90 -1.37 -34.37 -15.00
N THR A 91 -1.84 -34.00 -13.81
CA THR A 91 -1.70 -32.68 -13.15
C THR A 91 -2.78 -32.58 -12.08
N SER A 92 -2.43 -32.89 -10.84
CA SER A 92 -3.25 -32.48 -9.70
C SER A 92 -3.19 -30.95 -9.60
N GLU A 93 -4.22 -30.28 -10.08
CA GLU A 93 -4.53 -28.88 -9.74
C GLU A 93 -4.85 -28.80 -8.24
N SER A 94 -3.81 -28.83 -7.40
CA SER A 94 -3.95 -28.55 -5.98
C SER A 94 -3.64 -27.08 -5.74
N SER A 95 -4.56 -26.20 -6.15
CA SER A 95 -4.67 -24.85 -5.57
C SER A 95 -5.06 -25.03 -4.10
N ARG A 96 -4.07 -25.31 -3.26
CA ARG A 96 -4.30 -25.66 -1.86
C ARG A 96 -4.42 -24.36 -1.09
N VAL A 97 -5.65 -24.00 -0.74
CA VAL A 97 -5.91 -22.89 0.17
C VAL A 97 -5.07 -23.08 1.42
N TRP A 98 -4.16 -22.15 1.66
CA TRP A 98 -3.31 -22.16 2.85
C TRP A 98 -4.12 -22.02 4.12
N SER A 99 -3.72 -22.73 5.16
CA SER A 99 -4.30 -22.60 6.50
C SER A 99 -3.83 -21.32 7.20
N VAL A 100 -4.58 -20.89 8.21
CA VAL A 100 -4.21 -19.74 9.07
C VAL A 100 -2.83 -19.94 9.68
N GLN A 101 -2.51 -21.17 10.11
CA GLN A 101 -1.23 -21.49 10.72
C GLN A 101 -0.08 -21.34 9.73
N GLN A 102 -0.24 -21.81 8.49
CA GLN A 102 0.79 -21.68 7.45
C GLN A 102 1.11 -20.21 7.15
N TYR A 103 0.09 -19.35 7.06
CA TYR A 103 0.30 -17.91 6.92
C TYR A 103 1.03 -17.31 8.13
N MET A 104 0.58 -17.61 9.35
CA MET A 104 1.17 -17.05 10.56
C MET A 104 2.64 -17.46 10.74
N GLU A 105 2.97 -18.72 10.49
CA GLU A 105 4.35 -19.22 10.52
C GLU A 105 5.21 -18.53 9.47
N THR A 106 4.74 -18.49 8.21
CA THR A 106 5.49 -17.85 7.11
C THR A 106 5.74 -16.36 7.36
N LEU A 107 4.73 -15.62 7.87
CA LEU A 107 4.87 -14.20 8.20
C LEU A 107 5.86 -13.94 9.34
N THR A 108 6.03 -14.91 10.25
CA THR A 108 6.94 -14.80 11.40
C THR A 108 8.35 -15.24 11.02
N ASP A 109 8.48 -16.27 10.19
CA ASP A 109 9.74 -16.83 9.74
C ASP A 109 10.49 -15.87 8.80
N ILE A 110 9.77 -15.11 7.97
CA ILE A 110 10.39 -14.17 7.02
C ILE A 110 10.78 -12.88 7.77
N PRO A 111 12.08 -12.49 7.79
CA PRO A 111 12.55 -11.32 8.53
C PRO A 111 11.79 -10.04 8.16
N ASN A 112 11.42 -9.20 9.14
CA ASN A 112 10.74 -7.91 8.93
C ASN A 112 9.37 -7.95 8.23
N LEU A 113 8.89 -9.12 7.76
CA LEU A 113 7.61 -9.22 7.07
C LEU A 113 6.44 -8.97 8.02
N MET A 114 6.55 -9.43 9.27
CA MET A 114 5.55 -9.17 10.30
C MET A 114 5.33 -7.67 10.53
N GLU A 115 6.39 -6.87 10.54
CA GLU A 115 6.29 -5.41 10.70
C GLU A 115 5.62 -4.75 9.50
N LEU A 116 5.88 -5.27 8.29
CA LEU A 116 5.28 -4.76 7.06
C LEU A 116 3.77 -5.04 6.99
N VAL A 117 3.34 -6.26 7.37
CA VAL A 117 1.93 -6.64 7.33
C VAL A 117 1.09 -6.05 8.47
N LYS A 118 1.69 -5.31 9.41
CA LYS A 118 0.91 -4.41 10.30
C LYS A 118 0.14 -3.38 9.49
N ASN A 119 0.55 -3.06 8.26
CA ASN A 119 -0.27 -2.31 7.32
C ASN A 119 -1.33 -3.25 6.69
N PRO A 120 -2.65 -3.01 6.92
CA PRO A 120 -3.72 -3.88 6.43
C PRO A 120 -3.73 -4.08 4.91
N TYR A 121 -3.34 -3.05 4.16
CA TYR A 121 -3.26 -3.12 2.71
C TYR A 121 -2.16 -4.09 2.27
N ILE A 122 -0.97 -3.99 2.90
CA ILE A 122 0.14 -4.88 2.58
C ILE A 122 -0.18 -6.31 3.00
N LEU A 123 -0.79 -6.51 4.18
CA LEU A 123 -1.26 -7.83 4.62
C LEU A 123 -2.15 -8.48 3.55
N SER A 124 -3.17 -7.77 3.07
CA SER A 124 -4.11 -8.33 2.09
C SER A 124 -3.42 -8.82 0.81
N PHE A 125 -2.42 -8.08 0.35
CA PHE A 125 -1.64 -8.41 -0.84
C PHE A 125 -0.66 -9.56 -0.58
N ILE A 126 0.04 -9.56 0.56
CA ILE A 126 0.97 -10.63 0.94
C ILE A 126 0.24 -11.97 1.04
N LEU A 127 -0.97 -11.99 1.61
CA LEU A 127 -1.76 -13.22 1.68
C LEU A 127 -2.15 -13.77 0.31
N GLU A 128 -2.33 -12.90 -0.69
CA GLU A 128 -2.57 -13.33 -2.07
C GLU A 128 -1.30 -13.88 -2.73
N LEU A 129 -0.14 -13.27 -2.46
CA LEU A 129 1.12 -13.66 -3.09
C LEU A 129 1.77 -14.92 -2.50
N LEU A 130 1.72 -15.10 -1.18
CA LEU A 130 2.53 -16.09 -0.47
C LEU A 130 2.35 -17.52 -1.02
N PRO A 131 1.12 -18.02 -1.27
CA PRO A 131 0.94 -19.37 -1.81
C PRO A 131 1.64 -19.55 -3.16
N THR A 132 1.52 -18.56 -4.06
CA THR A 132 2.13 -18.60 -5.40
C THR A 132 3.66 -18.65 -5.35
N ILE A 133 4.26 -17.89 -4.44
CA ILE A 133 5.72 -17.85 -4.32
C ILE A 133 6.24 -19.07 -3.53
N ALA A 134 5.43 -19.64 -2.64
CA ALA A 134 5.80 -20.83 -1.89
C ALA A 134 5.77 -22.13 -2.73
N GLU A 135 4.88 -22.21 -3.71
CA GLU A 135 4.89 -23.28 -4.73
C GLU A 135 6.21 -23.34 -5.50
N SER A 136 6.92 -22.21 -5.58
CA SER A 136 8.24 -22.08 -6.23
C SER A 136 9.45 -22.27 -5.27
N SER A 137 9.20 -22.68 -4.01
CA SER A 137 10.13 -23.06 -2.92
C SER A 137 10.23 -22.07 -1.74
N LEU A 138 9.67 -22.50 -0.59
CA LEU A 138 9.73 -21.79 0.70
C LEU A 138 11.13 -21.61 1.27
N ASP A 139 12.05 -22.55 1.04
CA ASP A 139 13.43 -22.41 1.50
C ASP A 139 14.18 -21.33 0.71
N VAL A 140 13.76 -21.08 -0.53
CA VAL A 140 14.26 -19.97 -1.34
C VAL A 140 13.72 -18.66 -0.77
N LEU A 141 12.43 -18.57 -0.38
CA LEU A 141 11.84 -17.40 0.31
C LEU A 141 12.56 -16.99 1.59
N ARG A 142 13.10 -17.97 2.33
CA ARG A 142 13.91 -17.75 3.55
C ARG A 142 15.32 -17.25 3.25
N SER A 143 15.78 -17.32 1.99
CA SER A 143 17.06 -16.75 1.55
C SER A 143 16.94 -15.25 1.26
N ARG A 144 18.04 -14.49 1.42
CA ARG A 144 18.07 -13.05 1.08
C ARG A 144 17.66 -12.74 -0.37
N VAL A 145 17.96 -13.64 -1.31
CA VAL A 145 17.68 -13.47 -2.75
C VAL A 145 16.17 -13.40 -3.02
N SER A 146 15.37 -14.15 -2.27
CA SER A 146 13.91 -14.10 -2.42
C SER A 146 13.24 -13.05 -1.58
N PHE A 147 13.94 -12.52 -0.57
CA PHE A 147 13.52 -11.30 0.10
C PHE A 147 13.52 -10.13 -0.90
N ASP A 148 14.60 -9.99 -1.68
CA ASP A 148 14.65 -9.02 -2.78
C ASP A 148 13.54 -9.26 -3.82
N ALA A 149 13.24 -10.53 -4.13
CA ALA A 149 12.14 -10.88 -5.03
C ALA A 149 10.77 -10.51 -4.44
N LEU A 150 10.52 -10.79 -3.16
CA LEU A 150 9.28 -10.46 -2.46
C LEU A 150 9.06 -8.94 -2.44
N TYR A 151 10.08 -8.16 -2.07
CA TYR A 151 9.99 -6.70 -2.11
C TYR A 151 9.79 -6.20 -3.52
N LYS A 152 10.46 -6.80 -4.52
CA LYS A 152 10.20 -6.47 -5.93
C LYS A 152 8.74 -6.68 -6.30
N TYR A 153 8.12 -7.81 -5.94
CA TYR A 153 6.69 -8.03 -6.19
C TYR A 153 5.79 -7.01 -5.48
N ILE A 154 6.10 -6.68 -4.22
CA ILE A 154 5.40 -5.65 -3.45
C ILE A 154 5.51 -4.28 -4.10
N PHE A 155 6.71 -3.88 -4.50
CA PHE A 155 6.94 -2.60 -5.16
C PHE A 155 6.27 -2.56 -6.53
N ASP A 156 6.39 -3.61 -7.34
CA ASP A 156 5.75 -3.72 -8.66
C ASP A 156 4.23 -3.58 -8.53
N HIS A 157 3.63 -4.21 -7.52
CA HIS A 157 2.22 -4.01 -7.21
C HIS A 157 1.92 -2.56 -6.79
N TRP A 158 2.70 -1.99 -5.87
CA TRP A 158 2.48 -0.62 -5.38
C TRP A 158 2.51 0.41 -6.51
N MET A 159 3.49 0.30 -7.41
CA MET A 159 3.65 1.18 -8.56
C MET A 159 2.53 0.97 -9.58
N ARG A 160 2.07 -0.27 -9.78
CA ARG A 160 0.91 -0.56 -10.64
C ARG A 160 -0.35 0.13 -10.10
N VAL A 161 -0.62 0.01 -8.80
CA VAL A 161 -1.75 0.70 -8.16
C VAL A 161 -1.55 2.22 -8.17
N GLY A 162 -0.32 2.69 -7.96
CA GLY A 162 0.05 4.11 -8.10
C GLY A 162 -0.28 4.66 -9.48
N LYS A 163 0.18 3.98 -10.53
CA LYS A 163 -0.11 4.32 -11.93
C LYS A 163 -1.61 4.33 -12.21
N GLN A 164 -2.36 3.35 -11.71
CA GLN A 164 -3.83 3.34 -11.86
C GLN A 164 -4.50 4.54 -11.20
N ARG A 165 -4.06 4.95 -10.00
CA ARG A 165 -4.57 6.16 -9.33
C ARG A 165 -4.27 7.43 -10.12
N LEU A 166 -3.11 7.50 -10.76
CA LEU A 166 -2.74 8.66 -11.58
C LEU A 166 -3.66 8.81 -12.81
N HIS A 167 -4.07 7.71 -13.47
CA HIS A 167 -5.02 7.79 -14.59
C HIS A 167 -6.41 8.30 -14.18
N GLY A 168 -6.82 8.08 -12.93
CA GLY A 168 -8.10 8.58 -12.40
C GLY A 168 -8.06 10.03 -11.90
N LYS A 169 -6.91 10.69 -11.96
CA LYS A 169 -6.68 12.03 -11.43
C LYS A 169 -6.86 13.09 -12.54
N MET A 170 -7.43 14.24 -12.20
CA MET A 170 -7.31 15.43 -13.05
C MET A 170 -5.86 15.94 -12.98
N MET A 171 -5.15 15.87 -14.10
CA MET A 171 -3.74 16.26 -14.20
C MET A 171 -3.59 17.54 -15.01
N SER A 172 -2.61 18.37 -14.64
CA SER A 172 -2.17 19.49 -15.47
C SER A 172 -1.48 19.01 -16.75
N SER A 173 -1.36 19.87 -17.76
CA SER A 173 -0.65 19.55 -19.01
C SER A 173 0.82 19.15 -18.78
N ALA A 174 1.51 19.80 -17.84
CA ALA A 174 2.88 19.46 -17.47
C ALA A 174 2.99 18.06 -16.83
N GLU A 175 2.04 17.70 -15.96
CA GLU A 175 1.99 16.35 -15.36
C GLU A 175 1.63 15.27 -16.39
N GLN A 176 0.75 15.56 -17.36
CA GLN A 176 0.44 14.63 -18.46
C GLN A 176 1.68 14.35 -19.31
N GLN A 177 2.44 15.39 -19.66
CA GLN A 177 3.68 15.24 -20.43
C GLN A 177 4.72 14.44 -19.64
N ALA A 178 4.89 14.73 -18.34
CA ALA A 178 5.77 13.98 -17.46
C ALA A 178 5.36 12.50 -17.37
N LEU A 179 4.07 12.20 -17.24
CA LEU A 179 3.55 10.83 -17.23
C LEU A 179 3.82 10.10 -18.55
N GLY A 180 3.71 10.81 -19.68
CA GLY A 180 4.07 10.30 -21.00
C GLY A 180 5.53 9.84 -21.06
N LYS A 181 6.47 10.70 -20.66
CA LYS A 181 7.91 10.38 -20.60
C LYS A 181 8.22 9.21 -19.67
N LEU A 182 7.64 9.22 -18.47
CA LEU A 182 7.81 8.12 -17.51
C LEU A 182 7.27 6.80 -18.07
N THR A 183 6.18 6.84 -18.83
CA THR A 183 5.60 5.66 -19.45
C THR A 183 6.47 5.13 -20.59
N GLU A 184 7.02 6.01 -21.43
CA GLU A 184 7.94 5.67 -22.52
C GLU A 184 9.22 4.99 -22.01
N TYR A 185 9.81 5.51 -20.92
CA TYR A 185 10.96 4.88 -20.27
C TYR A 185 10.63 3.57 -19.53
N GLY A 186 9.36 3.36 -19.19
CA GLY A 186 8.91 2.28 -18.31
C GLY A 186 8.65 2.80 -16.90
N PHE A 187 7.38 3.08 -16.61
CA PHE A 187 6.96 3.77 -15.38
C PHE A 187 7.44 3.08 -14.10
N GLY A 188 7.33 1.74 -14.02
CA GLY A 188 7.81 0.97 -12.89
C GLY A 188 9.33 1.08 -12.71
N THR A 189 10.07 0.99 -13.80
CA THR A 189 11.54 1.16 -13.80
C THR A 189 11.94 2.55 -13.32
N ALA A 190 11.29 3.61 -13.81
CA ALA A 190 11.54 4.98 -13.36
C ALA A 190 11.31 5.14 -11.85
N CYS A 191 10.16 4.68 -11.35
CA CYS A 191 9.81 4.78 -9.93
C CYS A 191 10.73 3.93 -9.05
N MET A 192 11.15 2.75 -9.49
CA MET A 192 12.12 1.91 -8.77
C MET A 192 13.50 2.55 -8.69
N ASN A 193 14.00 3.11 -9.80
CA ASN A 193 15.29 3.80 -9.81
C ASN A 193 15.23 5.03 -8.90
N TYR A 194 14.15 5.79 -8.95
CA TYR A 194 13.90 6.90 -8.02
C TYR A 194 13.98 6.44 -6.55
N LEU A 195 13.34 5.32 -6.18
CA LEU A 195 13.37 4.80 -4.81
C LEU A 195 14.76 4.35 -4.37
N LYS A 196 15.46 3.60 -5.24
CA LYS A 196 16.82 3.12 -4.97
C LYS A 196 17.79 4.28 -4.76
N ASP A 197 17.76 5.24 -5.68
CA ASP A 197 18.59 6.45 -5.60
C ASP A 197 18.29 7.25 -4.34
N LEU A 198 17.00 7.37 -3.97
CA LEU A 198 16.58 8.05 -2.75
C LEU A 198 17.11 7.34 -1.49
N ALA A 199 16.99 6.02 -1.42
CA ALA A 199 17.50 5.24 -0.29
C ALA A 199 19.01 5.41 -0.11
N VAL A 200 19.77 5.36 -1.21
CA VAL A 200 21.23 5.59 -1.23
C VAL A 200 21.57 6.99 -0.70
N GLU A 201 20.84 8.02 -1.13
CA GLU A 201 21.10 9.40 -0.70
C GLU A 201 20.71 9.62 0.77
N ILE A 202 19.62 9.03 1.25
CA ILE A 202 19.27 9.07 2.68
C ILE A 202 20.37 8.42 3.52
N PHE A 203 20.84 7.23 3.11
CA PHE A 203 21.92 6.54 3.80
C PHE A 203 23.21 7.37 3.82
N THR A 204 23.60 7.90 2.65
CA THR A 204 24.87 8.62 2.48
C THR A 204 24.85 10.01 3.14
N LYS A 205 23.72 10.73 3.09
CA LYS A 205 23.64 12.14 3.53
C LYS A 205 23.05 12.33 4.92
N GLN A 206 22.30 11.36 5.43
CA GLN A 206 21.66 11.44 6.76
C GLN A 206 22.04 10.25 7.66
N GLY A 207 23.06 9.47 7.29
CA GLY A 207 23.51 8.33 8.10
C GLY A 207 22.44 7.24 8.26
N GLY A 208 21.49 7.16 7.34
CA GLY A 208 20.38 6.22 7.40
C GLY A 208 19.20 6.68 8.26
N ASP A 209 19.11 7.94 8.66
CA ASP A 209 17.87 8.47 9.27
C ASP A 209 16.71 8.42 8.25
N PRO A 210 15.67 7.59 8.48
CA PRO A 210 14.61 7.35 7.51
C PRO A 210 13.65 8.54 7.35
N VAL A 211 13.76 9.57 8.19
CA VAL A 211 12.88 10.74 8.15
C VAL A 211 13.59 11.91 7.49
N VAL A 212 13.08 12.36 6.34
CA VAL A 212 13.62 13.52 5.62
C VAL A 212 12.72 14.73 5.83
N GLU A 213 13.24 15.79 6.45
CA GLU A 213 12.60 17.10 6.39
C GLU A 213 12.96 17.79 5.07
N TYR A 214 11.92 18.23 4.34
CA TYR A 214 12.07 19.06 3.16
C TYR A 214 11.01 20.16 3.07
N SER A 215 11.49 21.37 2.76
CA SER A 215 10.69 22.55 2.44
C SER A 215 11.38 23.23 1.26
N HIS A 216 10.66 23.39 0.14
CA HIS A 216 11.27 23.90 -1.09
C HIS A 216 11.90 25.28 -0.92
N LEU A 217 11.24 26.20 -0.21
CA LEU A 217 11.76 27.55 0.01
C LEU A 217 13.07 27.56 0.82
N ARG A 218 13.21 26.64 1.79
CA ARG A 218 14.39 26.53 2.65
C ARG A 218 15.54 25.78 1.99
N HIS A 219 15.21 24.76 1.20
CA HIS A 219 16.18 23.75 0.77
C HIS A 219 16.57 23.81 -0.70
N ARG A 220 15.85 24.57 -1.55
CA ARG A 220 16.13 24.64 -3.00
C ARG A 220 17.57 24.96 -3.37
N ASN A 221 18.27 25.72 -2.53
CA ASN A 221 19.65 26.16 -2.77
C ASN A 221 20.66 25.51 -1.81
N THR A 222 20.21 24.93 -0.71
CA THR A 222 21.09 24.41 0.37
C THR A 222 21.17 22.89 0.40
N SER A 223 20.23 22.19 -0.23
CA SER A 223 20.21 20.72 -0.28
C SER A 223 19.75 20.23 -1.66
N PRO A 224 20.65 20.27 -2.68
CA PRO A 224 20.32 19.87 -4.04
C PRO A 224 19.76 18.45 -4.14
N TRP A 225 20.29 17.50 -3.35
CA TRP A 225 19.77 16.13 -3.31
C TRP A 225 18.31 16.09 -2.83
N LYS A 226 17.96 16.82 -1.76
CA LYS A 226 16.57 16.88 -1.29
C LYS A 226 15.67 17.51 -2.35
N THR A 227 16.15 18.53 -3.06
CA THR A 227 15.39 19.15 -4.14
C THR A 227 15.16 18.21 -5.32
N ARG A 228 16.14 17.37 -5.66
CA ARG A 228 15.98 16.32 -6.68
C ARG A 228 14.86 15.34 -6.34
N PHE A 229 14.74 14.89 -5.08
CA PHE A 229 13.75 13.87 -4.72
C PHE A 229 12.42 14.42 -4.22
N PHE A 230 12.41 15.59 -3.59
CA PHE A 230 11.23 16.15 -2.91
C PHE A 230 10.73 17.45 -3.55
N GLY A 231 11.37 17.90 -4.63
CA GLY A 231 11.05 19.13 -5.35
C GLY A 231 9.69 19.14 -6.05
N PRO A 232 9.29 20.30 -6.60
CA PRO A 232 8.00 20.50 -7.26
C PRO A 232 7.97 19.98 -8.70
N ASP A 233 9.08 19.42 -9.20
CA ASP A 233 9.18 18.85 -10.55
C ASP A 233 8.09 17.79 -10.79
N ALA A 234 7.53 17.79 -12.00
CA ALA A 234 6.36 16.99 -12.33
C ALA A 234 6.67 15.49 -12.30
N GLU A 235 7.78 15.06 -12.89
CA GLU A 235 8.21 13.65 -12.90
C GLU A 235 8.47 13.15 -11.48
N THR A 236 9.17 13.97 -10.70
CA THR A 236 9.46 13.75 -9.29
C THR A 236 8.18 13.58 -8.46
N ARG A 237 7.19 14.46 -8.66
CA ARG A 237 5.90 14.40 -7.95
C ARG A 237 5.10 13.14 -8.30
N LEU A 238 5.08 12.75 -9.57
CA LEU A 238 4.38 11.54 -10.02
C LEU A 238 5.00 10.27 -9.44
N CYS A 239 6.34 10.21 -9.37
CA CYS A 239 7.05 9.15 -8.67
C CYS A 239 6.67 9.13 -7.18
N GLN A 240 6.75 10.27 -6.47
CA GLN A 240 6.37 10.36 -5.04
C GLN A 240 4.95 9.86 -4.76
N GLU A 241 3.98 10.16 -5.63
CA GLU A 241 2.58 9.73 -5.47
C GLU A 241 2.37 8.22 -5.74
N SER A 242 3.33 7.58 -6.40
CA SER A 242 3.23 6.21 -6.89
C SER A 242 4.08 5.20 -6.10
N VAL A 243 4.97 5.70 -5.25
CA VAL A 243 5.87 4.89 -4.42
C VAL A 243 5.41 4.84 -2.96
N PRO A 244 5.89 3.90 -2.12
CA PRO A 244 5.51 3.80 -0.72
C PRO A 244 6.20 4.86 0.16
N LEU A 245 6.01 6.13 -0.18
CA LEU A 245 6.51 7.28 0.56
C LEU A 245 5.33 8.00 1.23
N ILE A 246 5.44 8.21 2.53
CA ILE A 246 4.47 8.93 3.35
C ILE A 246 4.98 10.35 3.56
N LYS A 247 4.11 11.32 3.27
CA LYS A 247 4.33 12.74 3.59
C LYS A 247 3.48 13.14 4.80
N SER A 248 4.08 13.85 5.75
CA SER A 248 3.40 14.48 6.88
C SER A 248 3.92 15.89 7.05
N GLY A 249 3.17 16.88 6.58
CA GLY A 249 3.65 18.26 6.47
C GLY A 249 4.90 18.36 5.59
N ASN A 250 6.04 18.70 6.19
CA ASN A 250 7.35 18.83 5.51
C ASN A 250 8.22 17.57 5.68
N PHE A 251 7.73 16.54 6.38
CA PHE A 251 8.48 15.32 6.63
C PHE A 251 8.07 14.23 5.65
N TYR A 252 9.07 13.51 5.16
CA TYR A 252 8.94 12.39 4.25
C TYR A 252 9.58 11.16 4.88
N ARG A 253 8.91 10.01 4.79
CA ARG A 253 9.46 8.74 5.25
C ARG A 253 8.93 7.60 4.41
N PHE A 254 9.68 6.53 4.27
CA PHE A 254 9.15 5.30 3.71
C PHE A 254 7.98 4.78 4.53
N ALA A 255 7.04 4.09 3.88
CA ALA A 255 5.90 3.48 4.55
C ALA A 255 6.34 2.43 5.58
N HIS A 256 7.56 1.89 5.42
CA HIS A 256 8.18 0.97 6.35
C HIS A 256 9.70 1.15 6.38
N PRO A 257 10.38 1.04 7.54
CA PRO A 257 11.83 1.21 7.65
C PRO A 257 12.65 0.21 6.82
N SER A 258 12.14 -1.00 6.58
CA SER A 258 12.82 -2.01 5.75
C SER A 258 12.96 -1.65 4.26
N LEU A 259 12.44 -0.50 3.85
CA LEU A 259 12.53 0.00 2.47
C LEU A 259 13.75 0.93 2.29
N LEU A 260 14.42 1.27 3.40
CA LEU A 260 15.70 1.97 3.44
C LEU A 260 16.84 0.97 3.63
#